data_AF-A0A965CMB3-F1
#
_entry.id   AF-A0A965CMB3-F1
#
_cell.length_a   1.000
_cell.length_b   1.000
_cell.length_c   1.000
_cell.angle_alpha   90.00
_cell.angle_beta   90.00
_cell.angle_gamma   90.00
#
_symmetry.space_group_name_H-M   'P 1'
#
loop_
_entity.id
_entity.type
_entity.pdbx_description
1 polymer ?
#
loop_
_entity_poly.entity_id
_entity_poly.type
_entity_poly.pdbx_seq_one_letter_code
_entity_poly.pdbx_strand_id
1 'polypeptide(L)'
;MLTSVKVSILAELENTKITQNPPATDLEGVPENSKQEASLETEISIRDSEKPKIKSESLIPADLKQSLHLLPDVLHLVQNFDLPVILARNLVIQIEENFGFKWILAQMDSMKIQTNMELEHQDMLTRNLGLRKKKLLQLSTPFFLENNKLELRNCFSKLGNEFETGLNNYQKLLDEIQGGPTVNLNNLTVLLSRLDFLEKIKTPANQGNAD
;
A
#
# COMPACT_ATOMS: atom_id res chain seq x y z
N MET A 1 -27.11 18.54 1.86
CA MET A 1 -27.14 17.64 0.68
C MET A 1 -26.21 16.44 0.89
N LEU A 2 -26.49 15.59 1.89
CA LEU A 2 -25.64 14.44 2.27
C LEU A 2 -26.42 13.11 2.28
N THR A 3 -27.64 13.11 1.74
CA THR A 3 -28.55 11.95 1.71
C THR A 3 -28.57 11.22 0.37
N SER A 4 -27.87 11.70 -0.66
CA SER A 4 -27.95 11.10 -2.01
C SER A 4 -26.97 9.93 -2.22
N VAL A 5 -25.80 9.94 -1.60
CA VAL A 5 -24.73 8.96 -1.90
C VAL A 5 -24.95 7.60 -1.21
N LYS A 6 -25.62 7.57 -0.05
CA LYS A 6 -25.94 6.31 0.66
C LYS A 6 -27.03 5.48 -0.02
N VAL A 7 -27.86 6.07 -0.88
CA VAL A 7 -28.94 5.35 -1.57
C VAL A 7 -28.42 4.56 -2.77
N SER A 8 -27.38 5.05 -3.46
CA SER A 8 -26.82 4.37 -4.64
C SER A 8 -26.13 3.03 -4.32
N ILE A 9 -25.42 2.94 -3.20
CA ILE A 9 -24.66 1.72 -2.86
C ILE A 9 -25.60 0.58 -2.40
N LEU A 10 -26.74 0.89 -1.80
CA LEU A 10 -27.72 -0.13 -1.41
C LEU A 10 -28.52 -0.66 -2.61
N ALA A 11 -28.76 0.17 -3.64
CA ALA A 11 -29.44 -0.27 -4.86
C ALA A 11 -28.60 -1.25 -5.71
N GLU A 12 -27.26 -1.16 -5.64
CA GLU A 12 -26.35 -2.01 -6.40
C GLU A 12 -26.10 -3.40 -5.76
N LEU A 13 -26.45 -3.56 -4.48
CA LEU A 13 -26.37 -4.84 -3.76
C LEU A 13 -27.64 -5.70 -3.90
N GLU A 14 -28.77 -5.12 -4.31
CA GLU A 14 -30.01 -5.90 -4.55
C GLU A 14 -30.06 -6.57 -5.93
N ASN A 15 -29.15 -6.22 -6.85
CA ASN A 15 -29.15 -6.70 -8.23
C ASN A 15 -28.35 -8.00 -8.46
N THR A 16 -27.83 -8.62 -7.41
CA THR A 16 -27.18 -9.95 -7.45
C THR A 16 -27.99 -11.01 -6.72
N LYS A 17 -29.32 -11.01 -6.89
CA LYS A 17 -30.15 -12.17 -6.59
C LYS A 17 -30.02 -13.21 -7.71
N ILE A 18 -29.12 -14.16 -7.52
CA ILE A 18 -29.14 -15.45 -8.22
C ILE A 18 -30.49 -16.10 -7.90
N THR A 19 -31.37 -16.21 -8.90
CA THR A 19 -32.60 -17.00 -8.82
C THR A 19 -32.73 -17.82 -10.09
N GLN A 20 -32.80 -19.14 -9.92
CA GLN A 20 -33.60 -20.12 -10.69
C GLN A 20 -33.15 -21.50 -10.21
N ASN A 21 -33.98 -22.48 -9.85
CA ASN A 21 -35.36 -22.61 -9.36
C ASN A 21 -35.44 -24.08 -8.88
N PRO A 22 -36.28 -24.45 -7.90
CA PRO A 22 -36.44 -25.83 -7.44
C PRO A 22 -37.49 -26.56 -8.31
N PRO A 23 -37.56 -27.90 -8.27
CA PRO A 23 -38.81 -28.59 -8.55
C PRO A 23 -39.41 -29.14 -7.25
N ALA A 24 -40.66 -28.79 -7.01
CA ALA A 24 -41.54 -29.50 -6.08
C ALA A 24 -42.57 -30.26 -6.92
N THR A 25 -42.73 -31.56 -6.70
CA THR A 25 -44.04 -32.21 -6.68
C THR A 25 -43.95 -33.48 -5.84
N ASP A 26 -44.73 -33.49 -4.75
CA ASP A 26 -44.99 -34.63 -3.88
C ASP A 26 -45.69 -35.77 -4.62
N LEU A 27 -45.40 -37.02 -4.26
CA LEU A 27 -46.40 -38.09 -4.05
C LEU A 27 -45.78 -39.20 -3.17
N GLU A 28 -46.24 -39.23 -1.91
CA GLU A 28 -46.49 -40.35 -0.99
C GLU A 28 -45.54 -41.57 -0.88
N GLY A 29 -45.11 -41.85 0.36
CA GLY A 29 -44.86 -43.23 0.84
C GLY A 29 -43.48 -43.47 1.49
N VAL A 30 -43.42 -43.42 2.82
CA VAL A 30 -42.33 -43.90 3.70
C VAL A 30 -42.74 -45.29 4.24
N PRO A 31 -41.87 -46.22 4.75
CA PRO A 31 -40.40 -46.21 4.96
C PRO A 31 -39.65 -47.47 4.46
N GLU A 32 -38.30 -47.40 4.43
CA GLU A 32 -37.38 -48.27 5.22
C GLU A 32 -36.00 -48.45 4.57
N ASN A 33 -34.99 -47.89 5.25
CA ASN A 33 -33.71 -48.49 5.65
C ASN A 33 -32.72 -49.15 4.65
N SER A 34 -31.44 -48.80 4.87
CA SER A 34 -30.21 -49.55 4.60
C SER A 34 -29.51 -49.42 3.23
N LYS A 35 -28.42 -48.62 3.27
CA LYS A 35 -27.06 -48.86 2.73
C LYS A 35 -26.92 -49.91 1.62
N GLN A 36 -26.37 -49.50 0.47
CA GLN A 36 -25.06 -49.98 0.01
C GLN A 36 -24.57 -49.25 -1.24
N GLU A 37 -23.25 -49.06 -1.26
CA GLU A 37 -22.40 -48.46 -2.27
C GLU A 37 -22.55 -49.14 -3.65
N ALA A 38 -22.55 -48.35 -4.72
CA ALA A 38 -22.33 -48.84 -6.07
C ALA A 38 -21.40 -47.88 -6.80
N SER A 39 -20.16 -48.33 -6.96
CA SER A 39 -19.16 -47.77 -7.89
C SER A 39 -19.71 -47.76 -9.30
N LEU A 40 -19.69 -46.59 -9.94
CA LEU A 40 -19.75 -46.46 -11.39
C LEU A 40 -18.66 -45.49 -11.82
N GLU A 41 -17.50 -46.07 -12.13
CA GLU A 41 -16.43 -45.42 -12.89
C GLU A 41 -17.04 -44.91 -14.20
N THR A 42 -17.18 -43.59 -14.31
CA THR A 42 -17.46 -42.95 -15.60
C THR A 42 -16.16 -42.35 -16.07
N GLU A 43 -15.48 -43.07 -16.97
CA GLU A 43 -14.26 -42.65 -17.64
C GLU A 43 -14.58 -41.45 -18.54
N ILE A 44 -14.30 -40.23 -18.06
CA ILE A 44 -14.47 -39.01 -18.84
C ILE A 44 -13.26 -38.91 -19.78
N SER A 45 -13.46 -39.30 -21.04
CA SER A 45 -12.49 -39.07 -22.12
C SER A 45 -12.37 -37.57 -22.40
N ILE A 46 -11.38 -36.92 -21.79
CA ILE A 46 -11.03 -35.53 -22.08
C ILE A 46 -10.30 -35.53 -23.42
N ARG A 47 -11.01 -35.17 -24.49
CA ARG A 47 -10.38 -34.82 -25.76
C ARG A 47 -9.43 -33.65 -25.52
N ASP A 48 -8.15 -33.83 -25.86
CA ASP A 48 -7.15 -32.78 -25.95
C ASP A 48 -7.63 -31.70 -26.93
N SER A 49 -8.42 -30.76 -26.42
CA SER A 49 -8.68 -29.50 -27.09
C SER A 49 -7.43 -28.67 -26.90
N GLU A 50 -6.77 -28.35 -28.01
CA GLU A 50 -5.62 -27.44 -28.06
C GLU A 50 -5.81 -26.32 -27.03
N LYS A 51 -4.92 -26.28 -26.02
CA LYS A 51 -4.90 -25.18 -25.06
C LYS A 51 -4.85 -23.89 -25.86
N PRO A 52 -5.89 -23.03 -25.84
CA PRO A 52 -5.74 -21.71 -26.38
C PRO A 52 -4.58 -21.08 -25.62
N LYS A 53 -3.55 -20.63 -26.34
CA LYS A 53 -2.50 -19.77 -25.78
C LYS A 53 -3.20 -18.48 -25.37
N ILE A 54 -3.76 -18.46 -24.18
CA ILE A 54 -4.22 -17.25 -23.52
C ILE A 54 -2.95 -16.42 -23.36
N LYS A 55 -2.79 -15.42 -24.23
CA LYS A 55 -1.83 -14.35 -23.98
C LYS A 55 -2.28 -13.74 -22.66
N SER A 56 -1.50 -13.97 -21.61
CA SER A 56 -1.71 -13.38 -20.30
C SER A 56 -1.40 -11.89 -20.40
N GLU A 57 -2.28 -11.14 -21.03
CA GLU A 57 -2.30 -9.70 -20.87
C GLU A 57 -2.63 -9.43 -19.40
N SER A 58 -1.77 -8.65 -18.75
CA SER A 58 -1.96 -8.24 -17.36
C SER A 58 -3.30 -7.51 -17.24
N LEU A 59 -4.31 -8.14 -16.63
CA LEU A 59 -5.62 -7.54 -16.36
C LEU A 59 -5.51 -6.24 -15.54
N ILE A 60 -4.39 -6.05 -14.85
CA ILE A 60 -4.10 -4.85 -14.08
C ILE A 60 -3.28 -3.91 -14.97
N PRO A 61 -3.79 -2.70 -15.29
CA PRO A 61 -3.01 -1.67 -15.96
C PRO A 61 -1.67 -1.45 -15.25
N ALA A 62 -0.57 -1.33 -16.01
CA ALA A 62 0.77 -1.22 -15.44
C ALA A 62 0.89 -0.02 -14.47
N ASP A 63 0.19 1.05 -14.79
CA ASP A 63 0.04 2.29 -14.04
C ASP A 63 -0.66 2.06 -12.69
N LEU A 64 -1.70 1.23 -12.66
CA LEU A 64 -2.33 0.81 -11.41
C LEU A 64 -1.34 0.00 -10.56
N LYS A 65 -0.68 -1.00 -11.14
CA LYS A 65 0.31 -1.85 -10.44
C LYS A 65 1.45 -1.02 -9.84
N GLN A 66 1.93 -0.01 -10.58
CA GLN A 66 2.98 0.89 -10.09
C GLN A 66 2.51 1.78 -8.94
N SER A 67 1.21 2.03 -8.79
CA SER A 67 0.68 2.87 -7.71
C SER A 67 0.21 2.11 -6.47
N LEU A 68 0.07 0.78 -6.54
CA LEU A 68 -0.43 -0.05 -5.43
C LEU A 68 0.43 0.06 -4.16
N HIS A 69 1.74 0.23 -4.30
CA HIS A 69 2.64 0.39 -3.15
C HIS A 69 2.38 1.67 -2.33
N LEU A 70 1.70 2.67 -2.89
CA LEU A 70 1.34 3.91 -2.21
C LEU A 70 0.04 3.79 -1.41
N LEU A 71 -0.78 2.77 -1.71
CA LEU A 71 -2.13 2.63 -1.16
C LEU A 71 -2.18 2.58 0.37
N PRO A 72 -1.28 1.86 1.07
CA PRO A 72 -1.28 1.85 2.54
C PRO A 72 -1.12 3.24 3.14
N ASP A 73 -0.23 4.05 2.58
CA ASP A 73 0.02 5.41 3.06
C ASP A 73 -1.11 6.36 2.72
N VAL A 74 -1.67 6.25 1.50
CA VAL A 74 -2.86 7.04 1.11
C VAL A 74 -4.04 6.70 2.02
N LEU A 75 -4.27 5.42 2.30
CA LEU A 75 -5.34 4.98 3.19
C LEU A 75 -5.09 5.48 4.63
N HIS A 76 -3.84 5.41 5.11
CA HIS A 76 -3.48 5.96 6.42
C HIS A 76 -3.83 7.44 6.52
N LEU A 77 -3.49 8.25 5.52
CA LEU A 77 -3.79 9.68 5.48
C LEU A 77 -5.30 9.95 5.46
N VAL A 78 -6.05 9.24 4.61
CA VAL A 78 -7.51 9.41 4.50
C VAL A 78 -8.19 9.05 5.81
N GLN A 79 -7.79 7.95 6.46
CA GLN A 79 -8.45 7.44 7.66
C GLN A 79 -8.08 8.18 8.94
N ASN A 80 -6.86 8.71 9.04
CA ASN A 80 -6.34 9.27 10.31
C ASN A 80 -6.26 10.80 10.31
N PHE A 81 -6.39 11.43 9.14
CA PHE A 81 -6.25 12.88 8.97
C PHE A 81 -7.36 13.50 8.10
N ASP A 82 -8.38 12.71 7.71
CA ASP A 82 -9.49 13.14 6.84
C ASP A 82 -9.04 13.84 5.54
N LEU A 83 -7.83 13.52 5.06
CA LEU A 83 -7.26 14.15 3.89
C LEU A 83 -7.94 13.61 2.62
N PRO A 84 -8.45 14.47 1.72
CA PRO A 84 -9.05 14.01 0.47
C PRO A 84 -8.10 13.10 -0.33
N VAL A 85 -8.62 12.03 -0.91
CA VAL A 85 -7.83 10.97 -1.59
C VAL A 85 -6.82 11.54 -2.59
N ILE A 86 -7.21 12.56 -3.36
CA ILE A 86 -6.34 13.21 -4.36
C ILE A 86 -5.15 13.91 -3.67
N LEU A 87 -5.41 14.63 -2.58
CA LEU A 87 -4.36 15.32 -1.81
C LEU A 87 -3.46 14.33 -1.08
N ALA A 88 -4.04 13.28 -0.49
CA ALA A 88 -3.30 12.20 0.14
C ALA A 88 -2.35 11.51 -0.85
N ARG A 89 -2.85 11.17 -2.05
CA ARG A 89 -2.04 10.61 -3.13
C ARG A 89 -0.91 11.55 -3.53
N ASN A 90 -1.20 12.84 -3.73
CA ASN A 90 -0.19 13.81 -4.12
C ASN A 90 0.90 13.98 -3.05
N LEU A 91 0.52 14.03 -1.77
CA LEU A 91 1.46 14.12 -0.65
C LEU A 91 2.39 12.90 -0.61
N VAL A 92 1.82 11.68 -0.71
CA VAL A 92 2.61 10.45 -0.69
C VAL A 92 3.60 10.41 -1.86
N ILE A 93 3.18 10.81 -3.07
CA ILE A 93 4.07 10.88 -4.23
C ILE A 93 5.22 11.85 -3.98
N GLN A 94 4.94 13.05 -3.49
CA GLN A 94 5.98 14.03 -3.21
C GLN A 94 6.97 13.52 -2.15
N ILE A 95 6.50 12.82 -1.11
CA ILE A 95 7.39 12.21 -0.11
C ILE A 95 8.25 11.12 -0.75
N GLU A 96 7.67 10.23 -1.56
CA GLU A 96 8.42 9.19 -2.27
C GLU A 96 9.51 9.77 -3.18
N GLU A 97 9.18 10.81 -3.94
CA GLU A 97 10.10 11.47 -4.87
C GLU A 97 11.21 12.24 -4.16
N ASN A 98 10.89 12.98 -3.09
CA ASN A 98 11.88 13.79 -2.37
C ASN A 98 12.80 12.94 -1.49
N PHE A 99 12.34 11.79 -0.99
CA PHE A 99 13.15 10.95 -0.12
C PHE A 99 13.71 9.71 -0.81
N GLY A 100 13.30 9.40 -2.05
CA GLY A 100 13.81 8.27 -2.81
C GLY A 100 13.48 6.91 -2.18
N PHE A 101 12.41 6.79 -1.39
CA PHE A 101 12.10 5.57 -0.64
C PHE A 101 11.89 4.35 -1.53
N LYS A 102 11.15 4.50 -2.63
CA LYS A 102 11.03 3.45 -3.66
C LYS A 102 12.38 2.98 -4.19
N TRP A 103 13.33 3.89 -4.42
CA TRP A 103 14.66 3.52 -4.88
C TRP A 103 15.43 2.75 -3.80
N ILE A 104 15.38 3.21 -2.54
CA ILE A 104 16.04 2.53 -1.41
C ILE A 104 15.50 1.10 -1.23
N LEU A 105 14.17 0.94 -1.26
CA LEU A 105 13.52 -0.39 -1.21
C LEU A 105 13.98 -1.28 -2.36
N ALA A 106 13.98 -0.77 -3.59
CA ALA A 106 14.47 -1.53 -4.74
C ALA A 106 15.94 -1.94 -4.63
N GLN A 107 16.79 -1.07 -4.04
CA GLN A 107 18.19 -1.44 -3.76
C GLN A 107 18.25 -2.59 -2.77
N MET A 108 17.54 -2.50 -1.65
CA MET A 108 17.47 -3.58 -0.66
C MET A 108 16.99 -4.89 -1.30
N ASP A 109 15.87 -4.87 -2.03
CA ASP A 109 15.29 -6.06 -2.69
C ASP A 109 16.23 -6.71 -3.71
N SER A 110 17.12 -5.91 -4.32
CA SER A 110 18.09 -6.41 -5.30
C SER A 110 19.37 -6.97 -4.69
N MET A 111 19.62 -6.76 -3.39
CA MET A 111 20.84 -7.22 -2.73
C MET A 111 20.85 -8.74 -2.59
N LYS A 112 21.99 -9.35 -2.91
CA LYS A 112 22.20 -10.77 -2.67
C LYS A 112 22.56 -11.01 -1.20
N ILE A 113 21.57 -11.40 -0.42
CA ILE A 113 21.72 -11.78 0.99
C ILE A 113 22.43 -13.14 1.09
N GLN A 114 23.52 -13.21 1.85
CA GLN A 114 24.34 -14.42 2.00
C GLN A 114 24.23 -15.02 3.40
N THR A 115 23.85 -14.21 4.39
CA THR A 115 23.78 -14.62 5.80
C THR A 115 22.44 -14.22 6.45
N ASN A 116 22.05 -14.95 7.49
CA ASN A 116 20.87 -14.58 8.30
C ASN A 116 21.01 -13.19 8.96
N MET A 117 22.24 -12.77 9.27
CA MET A 117 22.50 -11.46 9.86
C MET A 117 22.22 -10.32 8.86
N GLU A 118 22.60 -10.50 7.60
CA GLU A 118 22.27 -9.55 6.53
C GLU A 118 20.77 -9.49 6.25
N LEU A 119 20.06 -10.63 6.35
CA LEU A 119 18.59 -10.66 6.24
C LEU A 119 17.94 -9.84 7.35
N GLU A 120 18.33 -10.07 8.60
CA GLU A 120 17.81 -9.30 9.75
C GLU A 120 18.12 -7.81 9.62
N HIS A 121 19.30 -7.48 9.09
CA HIS A 121 19.69 -6.09 8.83
C HIS A 121 18.80 -5.44 7.77
N GLN A 122 18.50 -6.15 6.67
CA GLN A 122 17.56 -5.70 5.64
C GLN A 122 16.15 -5.49 6.22
N ASP A 123 15.66 -6.41 7.04
CA ASP A 123 14.35 -6.31 7.69
C ASP A 123 14.28 -5.10 8.63
N MET A 124 15.34 -4.88 9.41
CA MET A 124 15.47 -3.70 10.27
C MET A 124 15.43 -2.40 9.46
N LEU A 125 16.16 -2.32 8.34
CA LEU A 125 16.18 -1.13 7.48
C LEU A 125 14.81 -0.89 6.83
N THR A 126 14.15 -1.94 6.36
CA THR A 126 12.80 -1.87 5.77
C THR A 126 11.80 -1.34 6.79
N ARG A 127 11.84 -1.85 8.02
CA ARG A 127 11.01 -1.35 9.11
C ARG A 127 11.34 0.11 9.44
N ASN A 128 12.62 0.48 9.50
CA ASN A 128 13.05 1.85 9.79
C ASN A 128 12.51 2.82 8.71
N LEU A 129 12.65 2.47 7.44
CA LEU A 129 12.15 3.25 6.31
C LEU A 129 10.63 3.49 6.42
N GLY A 130 9.85 2.45 6.76
CA GLY A 130 8.42 2.58 7.02
C GLY A 130 8.09 3.56 8.17
N LEU A 131 8.85 3.51 9.27
CA LEU A 131 8.68 4.45 10.39
C LEU A 131 9.01 5.90 9.99
N ARG A 132 10.11 6.11 9.26
CA ARG A 132 10.49 7.45 8.75
C ARG A 132 9.43 8.01 7.83
N LYS A 133 8.94 7.21 6.88
CA LYS A 133 7.87 7.60 5.96
C LYS A 133 6.60 8.00 6.71
N LYS A 134 6.16 7.20 7.68
CA LYS A 134 5.01 7.52 8.52
C LYS A 134 5.19 8.83 9.28
N LYS A 135 6.37 9.06 9.87
CA LYS A 135 6.66 10.30 10.59
C LYS A 135 6.63 11.52 9.66
N LEU A 136 7.17 11.42 8.45
CA LEU A 136 7.12 12.48 7.44
C LEU A 136 5.67 12.80 7.02
N LEU A 137 4.85 11.78 6.82
CA LEU A 137 3.42 11.94 6.54
C LEU A 137 2.74 12.71 7.68
N GLN A 138 2.97 12.31 8.94
CA GLN A 138 2.41 13.00 10.10
C GLN A 138 2.85 14.47 10.22
N LEU A 139 4.12 14.76 9.95
CA LEU A 139 4.66 16.12 10.05
C LEU A 139 4.19 17.03 8.92
N SER A 140 4.01 16.50 7.71
CA SER A 140 3.63 17.28 6.52
C SER A 140 2.13 17.50 6.39
N THR A 141 1.30 16.57 6.89
CA THR A 141 -0.15 16.58 6.68
C THR A 141 -0.85 17.86 7.15
N PRO A 142 -0.59 18.40 8.37
CA PRO A 142 -1.25 19.63 8.82
C PRO A 142 -1.02 20.81 7.87
N PHE A 143 0.20 20.95 7.35
CA PHE A 143 0.53 22.04 6.42
C PHE A 143 -0.07 21.82 5.02
N PHE A 144 -0.23 20.56 4.61
CA PHE A 144 -0.88 20.20 3.35
C PHE A 144 -2.39 20.48 3.40
N LEU A 145 -3.03 20.25 4.55
CA LEU A 145 -4.43 20.57 4.81
C LEU A 145 -4.70 22.08 4.75
N GLU A 146 -3.78 22.88 5.31
CA GLU A 146 -3.90 24.35 5.30
C GLU A 146 -3.79 24.94 3.88
N ASN A 147 -3.11 24.25 2.96
CA ASN A 147 -2.78 24.79 1.63
C ASN A 147 -2.62 23.66 0.60
N ASN A 148 -3.74 23.30 -0.03
CA ASN A 148 -3.90 22.24 -1.03
C ASN A 148 -3.05 22.34 -2.32
N LYS A 149 -2.09 23.28 -2.37
CA LYS A 149 -1.18 23.54 -3.51
C LYS A 149 0.29 23.67 -3.10
N LEU A 150 0.64 23.42 -1.83
CA LEU A 150 2.04 23.52 -1.41
C LEU A 150 2.86 22.38 -2.00
N GLU A 151 4.01 22.73 -2.56
CA GLU A 151 5.11 21.78 -2.67
C GLU A 151 5.55 21.35 -1.27
N LEU A 152 5.86 20.07 -1.11
CA LEU A 152 6.27 19.45 0.15
C LEU A 152 7.42 20.22 0.82
N ARG A 153 8.34 20.76 0.03
CA ARG A 153 9.47 21.57 0.51
C ARG A 153 9.02 22.82 1.28
N ASN A 154 7.89 23.41 0.88
CA ASN A 154 7.31 24.57 1.56
C ASN A 154 6.55 24.18 2.84
N CYS A 155 6.10 22.92 2.97
CA CYS A 155 5.59 22.41 4.24
C CYS A 155 6.73 22.25 5.26
N PHE A 156 7.90 21.83 4.78
CA PHE A 156 9.06 21.58 5.60
C PHE A 156 9.78 22.83 6.08
N SER A 157 9.74 23.94 5.33
CA SER A 157 10.29 25.21 5.81
C SER A 157 9.60 25.71 7.09
N LYS A 158 8.32 25.37 7.29
CA LYS A 158 7.57 25.65 8.52
C LYS A 158 8.03 24.83 9.73
N LEU A 159 8.80 23.76 9.54
CA LEU A 159 9.34 22.91 10.61
C LEU A 159 10.65 23.45 11.20
N GLY A 160 11.19 24.54 10.65
CA GLY A 160 12.36 25.25 11.17
C GLY A 160 13.71 24.78 10.62
N ASN A 161 14.76 25.52 10.97
CA ASN A 161 16.11 25.38 10.39
C ASN A 161 16.75 24.01 10.63
N GLU A 162 16.44 23.35 11.75
CA GLU A 162 16.93 22.00 12.05
C GLU A 162 16.41 20.98 11.03
N PHE A 163 15.14 21.10 10.64
CA PHE A 163 14.55 20.24 9.62
C PHE A 163 15.23 20.44 8.28
N GLU A 164 15.36 21.70 7.85
CA GLU A 164 15.95 22.03 6.55
C GLU A 164 17.41 21.57 6.46
N THR A 165 18.20 21.80 7.51
CA THR A 165 19.59 21.32 7.58
C THR A 165 19.66 19.80 7.55
N GLY A 166 18.80 19.11 8.31
CA GLY A 166 18.71 17.66 8.33
C GLY A 166 18.34 17.08 6.95
N LEU A 167 17.34 17.66 6.30
CA LEU A 167 16.89 17.24 4.97
C LEU A 167 17.97 17.46 3.91
N ASN A 168 18.64 18.62 3.91
CA ASN A 168 19.73 18.89 2.97
C ASN A 168 20.89 17.91 3.15
N ASN A 169 21.24 17.55 4.39
CA ASN A 169 22.27 16.56 4.67
C ASN A 169 21.87 15.15 4.20
N TYR A 170 20.59 14.78 4.40
CA TYR A 170 20.05 13.53 3.88
C TYR A 170 20.12 13.48 2.35
N GLN A 171 19.63 14.54 1.68
CA GLN A 171 19.57 14.60 0.21
C GLN A 171 20.97 14.50 -0.40
N LYS A 172 21.93 15.24 0.15
CA LYS A 172 23.31 15.20 -0.32
C LYS A 172 23.89 13.79 -0.25
N LEU A 173 23.65 13.08 0.86
CA LEU A 173 24.11 11.69 1.01
C LEU A 173 23.37 10.73 0.09
N LEU A 174 22.07 10.93 -0.14
CA LEU A 174 21.31 10.15 -1.11
C LEU A 174 21.91 10.29 -2.52
N ASP A 175 22.20 11.51 -2.94
CA ASP A 175 22.80 11.81 -4.24
C ASP A 175 24.21 11.18 -4.37
N GLU A 176 25.02 11.27 -3.31
CA GLU A 176 26.34 10.63 -3.24
C GLU A 176 26.26 9.10 -3.37
N ILE A 177 25.29 8.45 -2.72
CA ILE A 177 25.11 7.00 -2.80
C ILE A 177 24.58 6.60 -4.18
N GLN A 178 23.65 7.37 -4.76
CA GLN A 178 23.08 7.11 -6.09
C GLN A 178 24.12 7.25 -7.21
N GLY A 179 25.06 8.21 -7.08
CA GLY A 179 26.18 8.39 -8.00
C GLY A 179 27.41 7.51 -7.72
N GLY A 180 27.40 6.77 -6.61
CA GLY A 180 28.54 5.99 -6.12
C GLY A 180 28.65 4.58 -6.72
N PRO A 181 29.80 3.91 -6.54
CA PRO A 181 30.10 2.66 -7.24
C PRO A 181 29.43 1.40 -6.67
N THR A 182 28.90 1.40 -5.44
CA THR A 182 28.13 0.25 -4.90
C THR A 182 27.25 0.64 -3.71
N VAL A 183 25.97 0.28 -3.76
CA VAL A 183 25.03 0.36 -2.62
C VAL A 183 25.14 -0.90 -1.77
N ASN A 184 25.25 -0.75 -0.46
CA ASN A 184 25.25 -1.85 0.50
C ASN A 184 24.42 -1.48 1.76
N LEU A 185 24.12 -2.46 2.60
CA LEU A 185 23.29 -2.27 3.80
C LEU A 185 23.89 -1.23 4.77
N ASN A 186 25.21 -1.13 4.88
CA ASN A 186 25.86 -0.14 5.76
C ASN A 186 25.63 1.29 5.25
N ASN A 187 25.81 1.53 3.95
CA ASN A 187 25.57 2.84 3.34
C ASN A 187 24.09 3.24 3.51
N LEU A 188 23.15 2.31 3.33
CA LEU A 188 21.73 2.55 3.57
C LEU A 188 21.41 2.80 5.04
N THR A 189 22.12 2.15 5.96
CA THR A 189 21.99 2.41 7.40
C THR A 189 22.38 3.85 7.73
N VAL A 190 23.55 4.29 7.22
CA VAL A 190 24.03 5.66 7.42
C VAL A 190 23.07 6.67 6.77
N LEU A 191 22.52 6.34 5.60
CA LEU A 191 21.52 7.18 4.94
C LEU A 191 20.26 7.34 5.78
N LEU A 192 19.68 6.25 6.26
CA LEU A 192 18.45 6.31 7.06
C LEU A 192 18.67 6.94 8.44
N SER A 193 19.86 6.80 9.03
CA SER A 193 20.20 7.49 10.29
C SER A 193 20.27 9.01 10.12
N ARG A 194 20.47 9.53 8.89
CA ARG A 194 20.35 10.98 8.64
C ARG A 194 18.93 11.49 8.82
N LEU A 195 17.91 10.62 8.87
CA LEU A 195 16.53 10.99 9.17
C LEU A 195 16.19 10.92 10.67
N ASP A 196 17.15 10.62 11.54
CA ASP A 196 16.94 10.54 13.00
C ASP A 196 16.49 11.88 13.61
N PHE A 197 16.79 13.01 12.98
CA PHE A 197 16.32 14.32 13.43
C PHE A 197 14.80 14.44 13.43
N LEU A 198 14.09 13.65 12.60
CA LEU A 198 12.63 13.65 12.55
C LEU A 198 11.99 13.28 13.90
N GLU A 199 12.68 12.49 14.73
CA GLU A 199 12.20 12.12 16.07
C GLU A 199 12.16 13.31 17.05
N LYS A 200 13.03 14.30 16.83
CA LYS A 200 13.13 15.48 17.70
C LYS A 200 11.99 16.47 17.46
N ILE A 201 11.27 16.32 16.34
CA ILE A 201 10.23 17.23 15.91
C ILE A 201 8.90 16.79 16.52
N LYS A 202 8.35 17.65 17.36
CA LYS A 202 7.03 17.46 17.94
C LYS A 202 6.00 17.57 16.83
N THR A 203 5.19 16.53 16.68
CA THR A 203 4.02 16.58 15.80
C THR A 203 3.02 17.58 16.42
N PRO A 204 2.42 18.50 15.65
CA PRO A 204 1.26 19.24 16.13
C PRO A 204 0.22 18.22 16.58
N ALA A 205 -0.28 18.32 17.81
CA ALA A 205 -1.31 17.41 18.29
C ALA A 205 -2.52 17.51 17.36
N ASN A 206 -3.04 16.38 16.88
CA ASN A 206 -4.39 16.32 16.31
C ASN A 206 -5.32 16.90 17.38
N GLN A 207 -5.86 18.10 17.13
CA GLN A 207 -6.99 18.61 17.88
C GLN A 207 -8.18 17.71 17.53
N GLY A 208 -8.29 16.59 18.25
CA GLY A 208 -9.53 15.83 18.32
C GLY A 208 -10.56 16.74 18.97
N ASN A 209 -11.61 17.07 18.22
CA ASN A 209 -12.81 17.70 18.74
C ASN A 209 -13.30 16.90 19.96
N ALA A 210 -13.20 17.53 21.12
CA ALA A 210 -14.07 17.23 22.25
C ALA A 210 -15.15 18.31 22.24
N ASP A 211 -16.26 17.99 21.57
CA ASP A 211 -17.57 18.54 21.91
C ASP A 211 -18.32 17.48 22.73
#